data_AF-A0A813HRG1-F1
#
_entry.id   AF-A0A813HRG1-F1
#
_cell.length_a   1.000
_cell.length_b   1.000
_cell.length_c   1.000
_cell.angle_alpha   90.00
_cell.angle_beta   90.00
_cell.angle_gamma   90.00
#
_symmetry.space_group_name_H-M   'P 1'
#
loop_
_entity.id
_entity.type
_entity.pdbx_description
1 polymer ?
#
loop_
_entity_poly.entity_id
_entity_poly.type
_entity_poly.pdbx_seq_one_letter_code
_entity_poly.pdbx_strand_id
1 'polypeptide(L)'
;MLQRCAANGEPCRCWVMGAGLGEEVYSLKACWELGLGHVVPEDGRLPELQIVVSEISRDGLAFAKAGDYAASQGPLKRCKQGEWAAWASSGAETFREVPEPWLTQMFSAQARGSMRISRRLRSNTLWRCESWDAPLE
;
A
#
# COMPACT_ATOMS: atom_id res chain seq x y z
N MET A 1 10.46 -7.36 -14.89
CA MET A 1 9.95 -8.27 -13.83
C MET A 1 8.46 -8.55 -14.04
N LEU A 2 7.60 -7.53 -14.01
CA LEU A 2 6.14 -7.66 -14.17
C LEU A 2 5.69 -8.42 -15.42
N GLN A 3 6.19 -8.02 -16.59
CA GLN A 3 5.89 -8.70 -17.86
C GLN A 3 6.30 -10.17 -17.84
N ARG A 4 7.41 -10.51 -17.17
CA ARG A 4 7.88 -11.91 -17.04
C ARG A 4 6.94 -12.72 -16.13
N CYS A 5 6.55 -12.14 -14.99
CA CYS A 5 5.57 -12.76 -14.09
C CYS A 5 4.23 -12.98 -14.80
N ALA A 6 3.75 -11.97 -15.54
CA ALA A 6 2.53 -12.07 -16.33
C ALA A 6 2.61 -13.17 -17.40
N ALA A 7 3.69 -13.17 -18.20
CA ALA A 7 3.91 -14.15 -19.27
C ALA A 7 4.00 -15.61 -18.75
N ASN A 8 4.55 -15.80 -17.55
CA ASN A 8 4.74 -17.13 -16.96
C ASN A 8 3.59 -17.56 -16.04
N GLY A 9 2.59 -16.70 -15.81
CA GLY A 9 1.54 -16.96 -14.81
C GLY A 9 2.05 -17.04 -13.37
N GLU A 10 3.20 -16.40 -13.09
CA GLU A 10 3.82 -16.39 -11.77
C GLU A 10 3.37 -15.16 -10.95
N PRO A 11 3.26 -15.27 -9.62
CA PRO A 11 2.99 -14.12 -8.78
C PRO A 11 4.18 -13.15 -8.80
N CYS A 12 3.90 -11.85 -8.80
CA CYS A 12 4.89 -10.85 -8.52
C CYS A 12 5.08 -10.74 -7.00
N ARG A 13 6.34 -10.81 -6.55
CA ARG A 13 6.68 -10.72 -5.13
C ARG A 13 7.36 -9.39 -4.82
N CYS A 14 6.91 -8.74 -3.76
CA CYS A 14 7.49 -7.51 -3.22
C CYS A 14 7.78 -7.69 -1.73
N TRP A 15 8.83 -7.03 -1.24
CA TRP A 15 9.11 -6.94 0.19
C TRP A 15 9.05 -5.47 0.63
N VAL A 16 8.19 -5.18 1.60
CA VAL A 16 8.14 -3.89 2.31
C VAL A 16 8.85 -4.05 3.64
N MET A 17 9.95 -3.32 3.82
CA MET A 17 10.75 -3.33 5.05
C MET A 17 10.48 -2.04 5.83
N GLY A 18 9.93 -2.16 7.04
CA GLY A 18 9.50 -1.01 7.85
C GLY A 18 8.06 -0.60 7.51
N ALA A 19 7.11 -1.49 7.81
CA ALA A 19 5.71 -1.30 7.46
C ALA A 19 5.02 -0.13 8.17
N GLY A 20 5.55 0.28 9.33
CA GLY A 20 4.90 1.25 10.21
C GLY A 20 3.49 0.77 10.59
N LEU A 21 2.47 1.53 10.16
CA LEU A 21 1.06 1.24 10.38
C LEU A 21 0.36 0.65 9.15
N GLY A 22 1.12 0.27 8.11
CA GLY A 22 0.64 -0.49 6.94
C GLY A 22 0.18 0.34 5.75
N GLU A 23 0.24 1.67 5.80
CA GLU A 23 -0.22 2.56 4.74
C GLU A 23 0.50 2.32 3.41
N GLU A 24 1.81 2.10 3.43
CA GLU A 24 2.60 1.80 2.22
C GLU A 24 2.15 0.49 1.57
N VAL A 25 1.96 -0.56 2.38
CA VAL A 25 1.52 -1.88 1.92
C VAL A 25 0.17 -1.78 1.23
N TYR A 26 -0.78 -1.06 1.83
CA TYR A 26 -2.12 -0.92 1.27
C TYR A 26 -2.18 0.04 0.09
N SER A 27 -1.33 1.07 0.07
CA SER A 27 -1.17 1.94 -1.09
C SER A 27 -0.63 1.16 -2.29
N LEU A 28 0.37 0.29 -2.08
CA LEU A 28 0.90 -0.57 -3.13
C LEU A 28 -0.15 -1.56 -3.65
N LYS A 29 -0.90 -2.23 -2.76
CA LYS A 29 -2.00 -3.13 -3.14
C LYS A 29 -3.08 -2.39 -3.93
N ALA A 30 -3.45 -1.19 -3.51
CA ALA A 30 -4.45 -0.39 -4.20
C ALA A 30 -3.97 0.05 -5.58
N CYS A 31 -2.75 0.57 -5.70
CA CYS A 31 -2.16 0.91 -6.99
C CYS A 31 -2.11 -0.30 -7.94
N TRP A 32 -1.80 -1.49 -7.40
CA TRP A 32 -1.81 -2.73 -8.16
C TRP A 32 -3.21 -3.08 -8.66
N GLU A 33 -4.18 -3.21 -7.76
CA GLU A 33 -5.54 -3.65 -8.14
C GLU A 33 -6.31 -2.63 -8.99
N LEU A 34 -6.01 -1.34 -8.83
CA LEU A 34 -6.62 -0.26 -9.62
C LEU A 34 -5.93 -0.05 -10.97
N GLY A 35 -4.86 -0.80 -11.28
CA GLY A 35 -4.13 -0.67 -12.53
C GLY A 35 -3.41 0.67 -12.69
N LEU A 36 -3.02 1.30 -11.58
CA LEU A 36 -2.36 2.61 -11.57
C LEU A 36 -0.86 2.53 -11.84
N GLY A 37 -0.32 1.32 -11.99
CA GLY A 37 1.03 1.12 -12.46
C GLY A 37 1.15 1.52 -13.93
N HIS A 38 2.18 2.27 -14.29
CA HIS A 38 2.55 2.57 -15.68
C HIS A 38 3.06 1.34 -16.46
N VAL A 39 2.91 0.14 -15.89
CA VAL A 39 3.49 -1.13 -16.33
C VAL A 39 2.43 -2.24 -16.31
N VAL A 40 1.21 -1.92 -16.71
CA VAL A 40 0.18 -2.92 -16.99
C VAL A 40 0.58 -3.68 -18.27
N PRO A 41 0.60 -5.02 -18.28
CA PRO A 41 0.83 -5.80 -19.50
C PRO A 41 -0.18 -5.45 -20.61
N GLU A 42 0.20 -5.64 -21.87
CA GLU A 42 -0.64 -5.28 -23.03
C GLU A 42 -1.99 -6.00 -23.06
N ASP A 43 -2.08 -7.19 -22.46
CA ASP A 43 -3.31 -7.98 -22.33
C ASP A 43 -4.21 -7.53 -21.15
N GLY A 44 -3.78 -6.51 -20.41
CA GLY A 44 -4.49 -5.96 -19.25
C GLY A 44 -4.48 -6.85 -18.01
N ARG A 45 -3.82 -8.01 -18.03
CA ARG A 45 -3.84 -8.97 -16.93
C ARG A 45 -2.65 -8.77 -16.01
N LEU A 46 -2.91 -8.24 -14.81
CA LEU A 46 -1.89 -8.16 -13.78
C LEU A 46 -1.68 -9.53 -13.12
N PRO A 47 -0.42 -9.96 -12.91
CA PRO A 47 -0.15 -11.13 -12.10
C PRO A 47 -0.57 -10.90 -10.64
N GLU A 48 -0.78 -11.97 -9.89
CA GLU A 48 -1.05 -11.88 -8.45
C GLU A 48 0.10 -11.14 -7.74
N LEU A 49 -0.22 -10.19 -6.85
CA LEU A 49 0.77 -9.52 -6.01
C LEU A 49 0.86 -10.17 -4.63
N GLN A 50 2.01 -10.75 -4.32
CA GLN A 50 2.37 -11.27 -3.01
C GLN A 50 3.33 -10.30 -2.32
N ILE A 51 2.96 -9.82 -1.13
CA ILE A 51 3.79 -8.89 -0.36
C ILE A 51 4.31 -9.59 0.89
N VAL A 52 5.63 -9.59 1.08
CA VAL A 52 6.25 -9.87 2.39
C VAL A 52 6.43 -8.53 3.09
N VAL A 53 6.11 -8.48 4.37
CA VAL A 53 6.20 -7.26 5.16
C VAL A 53 6.99 -7.54 6.42
N SER A 54 7.98 -6.70 6.72
CA SER A 54 8.74 -6.74 7.98
C SER A 54 8.51 -5.45 8.75
N GLU A 55 8.27 -5.58 10.06
CA GLU A 55 8.12 -4.46 10.99
C GLU A 55 8.73 -4.83 12.35
N ILE A 56 9.40 -3.89 13.00
CA ILE A 56 10.04 -4.09 14.30
C ILE A 56 9.02 -3.95 15.44
N SER A 57 8.03 -3.07 15.28
CA SER A 57 6.97 -2.84 16.26
C SER A 57 5.87 -3.89 16.15
N ARG A 58 5.69 -4.69 17.22
CA ARG A 58 4.55 -5.62 17.31
C ARG A 58 3.21 -4.90 17.24
N ASP A 59 3.11 -3.74 17.88
CA ASP A 59 1.89 -2.93 17.90
C ASP A 59 1.61 -2.32 16.52
N GLY A 60 2.66 -1.83 15.84
CA GLY A 60 2.56 -1.37 14.45
C GLY A 60 2.11 -2.48 13.50
N LEU A 61 2.69 -3.68 13.63
CA LEU A 61 2.29 -4.84 12.85
C LEU A 61 0.84 -5.27 13.13
N ALA A 62 0.41 -5.25 14.39
CA ALA A 62 -0.97 -5.58 14.77
C ALA A 62 -1.97 -4.56 14.21
N PHE A 63 -1.64 -3.27 14.31
CA PHE A 63 -2.42 -2.17 13.73
C PHE A 63 -2.54 -2.33 12.20
N ALA A 64 -1.40 -2.52 11.52
CA ALA A 64 -1.33 -2.71 10.08
C ALA A 64 -2.18 -3.90 9.62
N LYS A 65 -2.10 -5.04 10.33
CA LYS A 65 -2.94 -6.24 10.05
C LYS A 65 -4.43 -5.99 10.21
N ALA A 66 -4.83 -5.20 11.22
CA ALA A 66 -6.23 -4.84 11.41
C ALA A 66 -6.73 -4.01 10.22
N GLY A 67 -5.89 -3.07 9.74
CA GLY A 67 -6.19 -2.20 8.61
C GLY A 67 -7.35 -1.25 8.90
N ASP A 68 -7.51 -0.85 10.16
CA ASP A 68 -8.53 0.07 10.64
C ASP A 68 -7.93 1.47 10.74
N TYR A 69 -8.42 2.38 9.90
CA TYR A 69 -7.99 3.77 9.86
C TYR A 69 -9.18 4.65 10.25
N ALA A 70 -8.93 5.72 11.03
CA ALA A 70 -9.97 6.71 11.27
C ALA A 70 -10.33 7.37 9.93
N ALA A 71 -11.63 7.49 9.59
CA ALA A 71 -11.96 8.42 8.51
C ALA A 71 -11.57 9.80 9.02
N SER A 72 -10.75 10.52 8.26
CA SER A 72 -10.44 11.90 8.62
C SER A 72 -11.77 12.65 8.70
N GLN A 73 -12.17 13.08 9.90
CA GLN A 73 -13.31 13.98 10.09
C GLN A 73 -13.03 15.39 9.55
N GLY A 74 -11.90 15.58 8.87
CA GLY A 74 -11.56 16.80 8.14
C GLY A 74 -11.38 16.51 6.65
N PRO A 75 -11.45 17.55 5.80
CA PRO A 75 -11.10 17.42 4.38
C PRO A 75 -9.70 16.82 4.29
N LEU A 76 -9.55 15.75 3.51
CA LEU A 76 -8.25 15.14 3.21
C LEU A 76 -7.31 16.28 2.80
N LYS A 77 -6.41 16.68 3.70
CA LYS A 77 -5.52 17.80 3.44
C LYS A 77 -4.58 17.33 2.34
N ARG A 78 -4.62 17.97 1.17
CA ARG A 78 -3.57 17.86 0.16
C ARG A 78 -2.22 17.91 0.88
N CYS A 79 -1.40 16.86 0.76
CA CYS A 79 -0.02 16.93 1.24
C CYS A 79 0.60 18.18 0.65
N LYS A 80 0.98 19.13 1.50
CA LYS A 80 1.62 20.36 1.03
C LYS A 80 2.95 19.97 0.40
N GLN A 81 3.15 20.45 -0.82
CA GLN A 81 4.18 20.17 -1.81
C GLN A 81 5.65 20.34 -1.36
N GLY A 82 5.92 20.60 -0.07
CA GLY A 82 7.17 21.21 0.38
C GLY A 82 8.09 20.41 1.30
N GLU A 83 7.69 19.24 1.83
CA GLU A 83 8.42 18.66 2.99
C GLU A 83 9.09 17.30 2.75
N TRP A 84 8.94 16.68 1.59
CA TRP A 84 9.54 15.35 1.33
C TRP A 84 10.56 15.39 0.18
N ALA A 85 11.83 15.14 0.52
CA ALA A 85 12.98 15.18 -0.40
C ALA A 85 12.85 14.23 -1.62
N ALA A 86 12.09 13.14 -1.50
CA ALA A 86 11.81 12.20 -2.60
C ALA A 86 10.98 12.79 -3.76
N TRP A 87 10.36 13.96 -3.56
CA TRP A 87 9.47 14.60 -4.54
C TRP A 87 10.23 15.50 -5.52
N ALA A 88 11.32 16.12 -5.08
CA ALA A 88 12.13 17.00 -5.92
C ALA A 88 12.85 16.26 -7.06
N SER A 89 13.11 14.96 -6.90
CA SER A 89 13.85 14.14 -7.86
C SER A 89 12.96 13.35 -8.84
N SER A 90 11.65 13.25 -8.59
CA SER A 90 10.76 12.36 -9.37
C SER A 90 9.94 13.07 -10.45
N GLY A 91 9.90 14.40 -10.48
CA GLY A 91 9.07 15.16 -11.43
C GLY A 91 7.56 14.91 -11.27
N ALA A 92 7.12 14.28 -10.17
CA ALA A 92 5.73 13.95 -9.91
C ALA A 92 4.99 15.21 -9.41
N GLU A 93 4.26 15.89 -10.32
CA GLU A 93 3.69 17.21 -10.02
C GLU A 93 2.54 17.21 -9.00
N THR A 94 1.78 16.13 -8.84
CA THR A 94 0.74 16.02 -7.81
C THR A 94 0.40 14.55 -7.52
N PHE A 95 0.41 14.13 -6.25
CA PHE A 95 -0.53 13.09 -5.83
C PHE A 95 -1.90 13.76 -5.75
N ARG A 96 -2.73 13.53 -6.78
CA ARG A 96 -4.15 13.85 -6.68
C ARG A 96 -4.71 13.02 -5.52
N GLU A 97 -5.59 13.62 -4.73
CA GLU A 97 -6.41 12.91 -3.75
C GLU A 97 -6.88 11.59 -4.37
N VAL A 98 -6.86 10.50 -3.59
CA VAL A 98 -7.48 9.24 -4.02
C VAL A 98 -8.88 9.61 -4.52
N PRO A 99 -9.19 9.47 -5.81
CA PRO A 99 -10.49 9.80 -6.36
C PRO A 99 -11.57 9.18 -5.49
N GLU A 100 -12.60 9.95 -5.15
CA GLU A 100 -13.72 9.50 -4.32
C GLU A 100 -14.28 8.12 -4.76
N PRO A 101 -14.36 7.78 -6.07
CA PRO A 101 -14.77 6.44 -6.51
C PRO A 101 -13.85 5.29 -6.10
N TRP A 102 -12.59 5.56 -5.74
CA TRP A 102 -11.63 4.55 -5.27
C TRP A 102 -11.71 4.35 -3.77
N LEU A 103 -12.22 5.34 -3.00
CA LEU A 103 -12.40 5.19 -1.56
C LEU A 103 -13.32 4.01 -1.23
N THR A 104 -14.44 3.89 -1.95
CA THR A 104 -15.39 2.76 -1.80
C THR A 104 -14.84 1.44 -2.33
N GLN A 105 -13.82 1.48 -3.17
CA GLN A 105 -13.13 0.29 -3.67
C GLN A 105 -12.04 -0.19 -2.70
N MET A 106 -11.37 0.74 -2.02
CA MET A 106 -10.27 0.45 -1.12
C MET A 106 -10.74 0.17 0.31
N PHE A 107 -11.78 0.88 0.75
CA PHE A 107 -12.26 0.86 2.13
C PHE A 107 -13.68 0.33 2.24
N SER A 108 -13.94 -0.34 3.37
CA SER A 108 -15.27 -0.67 3.86
C SER A 108 -15.60 0.31 4.98
N ALA A 109 -16.72 1.02 4.87
CA ALA A 109 -17.18 1.89 5.95
C ALA A 109 -17.48 1.06 7.21
N GLN A 110 -17.14 1.60 8.37
CA GLN A 110 -17.44 1.00 9.68
C GLN A 110 -18.28 1.95 10.54
N ALA A 111 -18.78 1.41 11.66
CA ALA A 111 -19.49 2.19 12.66
C ALA A 111 -18.63 3.37 13.16
N ARG A 112 -19.27 4.50 13.50
CA ARG A 112 -18.62 5.70 14.05
C ARG A 112 -17.61 6.40 13.12
N GLY A 113 -17.71 6.17 11.81
CA GLY A 113 -16.88 6.88 10.84
C GLY A 113 -15.42 6.39 10.80
N SER A 114 -15.14 5.13 11.18
CA SER A 114 -13.88 4.50 10.81
C SER A 114 -13.97 3.85 9.42
N MET A 115 -12.83 3.66 8.78
CA MET A 115 -12.69 2.98 7.51
C MET A 115 -11.77 1.78 7.70
N ARG A 116 -12.19 0.61 7.21
CA ARG A 116 -11.37 -0.59 7.20
C ARG A 116 -10.91 -0.89 5.78
N ILE A 117 -9.64 -1.21 5.58
CA ILE A 117 -9.18 -1.70 4.27
C ILE A 117 -9.97 -2.95 3.88
N SER A 118 -10.47 -2.94 2.65
CA SER A 118 -11.25 -4.03 2.08
C SER A 118 -10.52 -5.35 2.21
N ARG A 119 -11.29 -6.43 2.48
CA ARG A 119 -10.72 -7.76 2.73
C ARG A 119 -9.81 -8.24 1.60
N ARG A 120 -10.12 -7.87 0.34
CA ARG A 120 -9.29 -8.20 -0.83
C ARG A 120 -7.87 -7.65 -0.72
N LEU A 121 -7.72 -6.37 -0.35
CA LEU A 121 -6.41 -5.71 -0.25
C LEU A 121 -5.58 -6.20 0.94
N ARG A 122 -6.24 -6.76 1.97
CA ARG A 122 -5.56 -7.38 3.13
C ARG A 122 -5.09 -8.82 2.88
N SER A 123 -5.55 -9.43 1.79
CA SER A 123 -5.19 -10.81 1.44
C SER A 123 -3.80 -10.90 0.81
N ASN A 124 -3.20 -12.09 0.85
CA ASN A 124 -1.91 -12.39 0.21
C ASN A 124 -0.78 -11.44 0.66
N THR A 125 -0.79 -11.07 1.94
CA THR A 125 0.28 -10.32 2.60
C THR A 125 0.83 -11.17 3.74
N LEU A 126 2.12 -11.51 3.64
CA LEU A 126 2.85 -12.23 4.67
C LEU A 126 3.51 -11.23 5.62
N TRP A 127 2.84 -11.00 6.73
CA TRP A 127 3.29 -10.07 7.77
C TRP A 127 4.22 -10.73 8.78
N ARG A 128 5.40 -10.15 8.97
CA ARG A 128 6.42 -10.63 9.91
C ARG A 128 6.82 -9.53 10.88
N CYS A 129 6.99 -9.91 12.14
CA CYS A 129 7.64 -9.06 13.13
C CYS A 129 9.11 -9.51 13.19
N GLU A 130 10.01 -8.71 12.63
CA GLU A 130 11.43 -9.03 12.55
C GLU A 130 12.20 -7.84 13.14
N SER A 131 12.93 -8.09 14.23
CA SER A 131 13.96 -7.17 14.71
C SER A 131 15.24 -7.47 13.94
N TRP A 132 15.72 -6.50 13.17
CA TRP A 132 17.04 -6.59 12.58
C TRP A 132 18.04 -6.11 13.64
N ASP A 133 18.73 -7.05 14.27
CA ASP A 133 19.95 -6.76 15.03
C ASP A 133 21.05 -6.40 14.01
N ALA A 134 20.89 -5.28 13.33
CA ALA A 134 22.00 -4.66 12.60
C ALA A 134 22.84 -3.93 13.65
N PRO A 135 24.15 -4.22 13.79
CA PRO A 135 25.02 -3.37 14.58
C PRO A 135 24.90 -1.96 14.01
N LEU A 136 24.55 -1.00 14.87
CA LEU A 136 24.65 0.42 14.55
C LEU A 136 26.16 0.70 14.45
N GLU A 137 26.69 0.76 13.22
CA GLU A 137 28.04 1.26 12.96
C GLU A 137 28.16 2.75 13.31
#